data_AF-A0A7W1L1J3-F1
#
_entry.id   AF-A0A7W1L1J3-F1
#
_cell.length_a   1.000
_cell.length_b   1.000
_cell.length_c   1.000
_cell.angle_alpha   90.00
_cell.angle_beta   90.00
_cell.angle_gamma   90.00
#
_symmetry.space_group_name_H-M   'P 1'
#
loop_
_entity.id
_entity.type
_entity.pdbx_description
1 polymer ?
#
loop_
_entity_poly.entity_id
_entity_poly.type
_entity_poly.pdbx_seq_one_letter_code
_entity_poly.pdbx_strand_id
1 'polypeptide(L)'
;AGALLTVLFYRTGLADDVPGMWLLMYGTGIVTGGAFSVRVVPVMGLCFMIVGAVALFCPAAWANYFMAAGFGCLHIIFGIIIARSHGG
;
A
#
# COMPACT_ATOMS: atom_id res chain seq x y z
N ALA A 1 -0.93 7.64 -11.88
CA ALA A 1 0.55 7.69 -11.90
C ALA A 1 1.21 6.31 -11.76
N GLY A 2 0.69 5.37 -10.95
CA GLY A 2 1.27 4.03 -10.77
C GLY A 2 1.56 3.26 -12.05
N ALA A 3 0.61 3.18 -12.99
CA ALA A 3 0.85 2.50 -14.27
C ALA A 3 2.04 3.08 -15.07
N LEU A 4 2.20 4.40 -15.10
CA LEU A 4 3.31 5.06 -15.79
C LEU A 4 4.65 4.76 -15.10
N LEU A 5 4.68 4.79 -13.76
CA LEU A 5 5.88 4.48 -12.99
C LEU A 5 6.26 2.99 -13.08
N THR A 6 5.28 2.08 -13.11
CA THR A 6 5.54 0.65 -13.39
C THR A 6 6.24 0.46 -14.72
N VAL A 7 5.77 1.12 -15.78
CA VAL A 7 6.41 1.05 -17.11
C VAL A 7 7.84 1.61 -17.07
N LEU A 8 8.04 2.73 -16.36
CA LEU A 8 9.38 3.32 -16.18
C LEU A 8 10.33 2.38 -15.44
N PHE A 9 9.89 1.77 -14.34
CA PHE A 9 10.69 0.86 -13.51
C PHE A 9 11.04 -0.41 -14.28
N TYR A 10 10.07 -0.95 -15.03
CA TYR A 10 10.31 -2.06 -15.94
C TYR A 10 11.36 -1.72 -17.01
N ARG A 11 11.28 -0.53 -17.63
CA ARG A 11 12.25 -0.08 -18.64
C ARG A 11 13.65 0.18 -18.08
N THR A 12 13.76 0.52 -16.81
CA THR A 12 15.04 0.83 -16.14
C THR A 12 15.64 -0.37 -15.41
N GLY A 13 15.00 -1.55 -15.47
CA GLY A 13 15.47 -2.75 -14.80
C GLY A 13 15.19 -2.79 -13.29
N LEU A 14 14.43 -1.82 -12.77
CA LEU A 14 14.04 -1.70 -11.35
C LEU A 14 12.70 -2.39 -11.08
N ALA A 15 12.44 -3.52 -11.72
CA ALA A 15 11.17 -4.24 -11.59
C ALA A 15 10.91 -4.69 -10.13
N ASP A 16 11.97 -4.95 -9.37
CA ASP A 16 11.91 -5.40 -7.99
C ASP A 16 11.38 -4.33 -7.01
N ASP A 17 11.47 -3.04 -7.36
CA ASP A 17 11.01 -1.92 -6.53
C ASP A 17 9.54 -1.55 -6.78
N VAL A 18 8.94 -2.13 -7.84
CA VAL A 18 7.53 -1.89 -8.23
C VAL A 18 6.56 -2.18 -7.08
N PRO A 19 6.70 -3.27 -6.31
CA PRO A 19 5.83 -3.54 -5.17
C PRO A 19 5.85 -2.45 -4.08
N GLY A 20 7.03 -1.97 -3.70
CA GLY A 20 7.17 -0.89 -2.72
C GLY A 20 6.53 0.42 -3.20
N MET A 21 6.76 0.75 -4.48
CA MET A 21 6.13 1.89 -5.13
C MET A 21 4.59 1.78 -5.13
N TRP A 22 4.03 0.61 -5.48
CA TRP A 22 2.58 0.41 -5.47
C TRP A 22 1.98 0.62 -4.08
N LEU A 23 2.61 0.07 -3.04
CA LEU A 23 2.16 0.26 -1.64
C LEU A 23 2.17 1.73 -1.23
N LEU A 24 3.23 2.48 -1.57
CA LEU A 24 3.33 3.91 -1.29
C LEU A 24 2.27 4.74 -2.03
N MET A 25 2.09 4.48 -3.33
CA MET A 25 1.11 5.20 -4.13
C MET A 25 -0.32 4.90 -3.69
N TYR A 26 -0.58 3.63 -3.37
CA TYR A 26 -1.87 3.20 -2.86
C TYR A 26 -2.16 3.85 -1.50
N GLY A 27 -1.20 3.82 -0.57
CA GLY A 27 -1.30 4.51 0.71
C GLY A 27 -1.57 6.01 0.54
N THR A 28 -0.88 6.68 -0.40
CA THR A 28 -1.11 8.10 -0.74
C THR A 28 -2.52 8.37 -1.24
N GLY A 29 -3.04 7.50 -2.11
CA GLY A 29 -4.42 7.58 -2.57
C GLY A 29 -5.43 7.40 -1.43
N ILE A 30 -5.19 6.46 -0.52
CA ILE A 30 -6.06 6.24 0.64
C ILE A 30 -6.03 7.42 1.61
N VAL A 31 -4.86 7.96 1.94
CA VAL A 31 -4.76 9.10 2.87
C VAL A 31 -5.47 10.32 2.30
N THR A 32 -5.27 10.61 1.01
CA THR A 32 -5.90 11.78 0.35
C THR A 32 -7.39 11.59 0.14
N GLY A 33 -7.84 10.44 -0.36
CA GLY A 33 -9.27 10.12 -0.52
C GLY A 33 -10.00 9.94 0.82
N GLY A 34 -9.29 9.47 1.84
CA GLY A 34 -9.80 9.27 3.20
C GLY A 34 -9.81 10.54 4.06
N ALA A 35 -9.31 11.67 3.57
CA ALA A 35 -9.18 12.91 4.36
C ALA A 35 -10.53 13.41 4.93
N PHE A 36 -11.64 13.12 4.24
CA PHE A 36 -13.01 13.41 4.68
C PHE A 36 -13.79 12.16 5.13
N SER A 37 -13.10 11.02 5.28
CA SER A 37 -13.69 9.75 5.70
C SER A 37 -13.49 9.51 7.19
N VAL A 38 -13.93 8.33 7.65
CA VAL A 38 -13.74 7.88 9.03
C VAL A 38 -12.24 7.75 9.32
N ARG A 39 -11.82 8.12 10.53
CA ARG A 39 -10.40 8.23 10.92
C ARG A 39 -9.59 6.95 10.67
N VAL A 40 -10.25 5.80 10.62
CA VAL A 40 -9.68 4.48 10.31
C VAL A 40 -9.08 4.43 8.90
N VAL A 41 -9.67 5.12 7.91
CA VAL A 41 -9.23 5.06 6.50
C VAL A 41 -7.88 5.77 6.29
N PRO A 42 -7.65 7.02 6.73
CA PRO A 42 -6.33 7.64 6.67
C PRO A 42 -5.24 6.85 7.41
N VAL A 43 -5.57 6.22 8.55
CA VAL A 43 -4.62 5.39 9.31
C VAL A 43 -4.20 4.16 8.50
N MET A 44 -5.14 3.51 7.80
CA MET A 44 -4.82 2.42 6.87
C MET A 44 -3.85 2.88 5.78
N GLY A 45 -4.10 4.06 5.20
CA GLY A 45 -3.22 4.64 4.18
C GLY A 45 -1.80 4.91 4.69
N LEU A 46 -1.65 5.43 5.91
CA LEU A 46 -0.34 5.62 6.55
C LEU A 46 0.38 4.30 6.81
N CYS A 47 -0.33 3.26 7.25
CA CYS A 47 0.24 1.93 7.39
C CYS A 47 0.75 1.37 6.05
N PHE A 48 -0.02 1.53 4.97
CA PHE A 48 0.44 1.20 3.61
C PHE A 48 1.72 1.95 3.21
N MET A 49 1.80 3.24 3.56
CA MET A 49 3.01 4.03 3.29
C MET A 49 4.23 3.49 4.06
N ILE A 50 4.07 3.13 5.33
CA ILE A 50 5.17 2.58 6.14
C ILE A 50 5.64 1.25 5.54
N VAL A 51 4.72 0.33 5.22
CA VAL A 51 5.06 -0.97 4.62
C VAL A 51 5.72 -0.78 3.26
N GLY A 52 5.23 0.14 2.42
CA GLY A 52 5.82 0.46 1.12
C GLY A 52 7.21 1.09 1.24
N ALA A 53 7.43 1.96 2.22
CA ALA A 53 8.76 2.53 2.48
C ALA A 53 9.74 1.44 2.91
N VAL A 54 9.36 0.57 3.84
CA VAL A 54 10.22 -0.57 4.27
C VAL A 54 10.51 -1.50 3.09
N ALA A 55 9.53 -1.75 2.22
CA ALA A 55 9.70 -2.60 1.05
C ALA A 55 10.77 -2.07 0.07
N LEU A 56 10.91 -0.74 -0.10
CA LEU A 56 11.94 -0.14 -0.96
C LEU A 56 13.37 -0.28 -0.43
N PHE A 57 13.55 -0.44 0.88
CA PHE A 57 14.87 -0.59 1.51
C PHE A 57 15.21 -2.04 1.86
N CYS A 58 14.28 -2.97 1.64
CA CYS A 58 14.48 -4.40 1.90
C CYS A 58 14.90 -5.16 0.63
N PRO A 59 15.43 -6.38 0.78
CA PRO A 59 15.79 -7.21 -0.36
C PRO A 59 14.58 -7.51 -1.26
N ALA A 60 14.81 -7.49 -2.58
CA ALA A 60 13.81 -7.84 -3.60
C ALA A 60 13.12 -9.20 -3.37
N ALA A 61 13.86 -10.17 -2.81
CA ALA A 61 13.33 -11.48 -2.45
C ALA A 61 12.11 -11.40 -1.51
N TRP A 62 11.98 -10.31 -0.75
CA TRP A 62 10.88 -10.14 0.21
C TRP A 62 9.69 -9.36 -0.35
N ALA A 63 9.78 -8.87 -1.59
CA ALA A 63 8.76 -8.01 -2.18
C ALA A 63 7.37 -8.66 -2.19
N ASN A 64 7.28 -9.97 -2.47
CA ASN A 64 6.02 -10.72 -2.41
C ASN A 64 5.44 -10.77 -0.99
N TYR A 65 6.26 -10.88 0.05
CA TYR A 65 5.80 -10.85 1.43
C TYR A 65 5.25 -9.46 1.80
N PHE A 66 5.88 -8.37 1.32
CA PHE A 66 5.36 -7.01 1.52
C PHE A 66 4.04 -6.78 0.78
N MET A 67 3.88 -7.31 -0.44
CA MET A 67 2.58 -7.27 -1.13
C MET A 67 1.51 -8.04 -0.36
N ALA A 68 1.82 -9.24 0.11
CA ALA A 68 0.90 -10.03 0.92
C ALA A 68 0.54 -9.33 2.24
N ALA A 69 1.51 -8.70 2.90
CA ALA A 69 1.30 -7.95 4.13
C ALA A 69 0.43 -6.71 3.92
N GLY A 70 0.71 -5.90 2.89
CA GLY A 70 -0.05 -4.71 2.55
C GLY A 70 -1.43 -5.04 1.98
N PHE A 71 -1.47 -5.59 0.76
CA PHE A 71 -2.72 -5.80 0.04
C PHE A 71 -3.58 -6.93 0.62
N GLY A 72 -2.98 -7.91 1.30
CA GLY A 72 -3.71 -9.00 1.96
C GLY A 72 -4.01 -8.68 3.43
N CYS A 73 -3.01 -8.81 4.29
CA CYS A 73 -3.21 -8.75 5.74
C CYS A 73 -3.77 -7.39 6.20
N LEU A 74 -3.20 -6.28 5.73
CA LEU A 74 -3.63 -4.94 6.15
C LEU A 74 -5.09 -4.69 5.73
N HIS A 75 -5.46 -5.02 4.50
CA HIS A 75 -6.84 -4.91 4.03
C HIS A 75 -7.81 -5.79 4.82
N ILE A 76 -7.43 -7.02 5.17
CA ILE A 76 -8.30 -7.89 5.97
C ILE A 76 -8.53 -7.28 7.35
N ILE A 77 -7.47 -6.83 8.02
CA ILE A 77 -7.56 -6.23 9.37
C ILE A 77 -8.44 -4.97 9.32
N PHE A 78 -8.12 -4.01 8.45
CA PHE A 78 -8.87 -2.77 8.35
C PHE A 78 -10.29 -2.98 7.81
N GLY A 79 -10.50 -3.91 6.88
CA GLY A 79 -11.81 -4.31 6.39
C GLY A 79 -12.70 -4.86 7.50
N ILE A 80 -12.16 -5.72 8.37
CA ILE A 80 -12.87 -6.22 9.56
C ILE A 80 -13.17 -5.08 10.54
N ILE A 81 -12.22 -4.17 10.80
CA ILE A 81 -12.42 -3.03 11.70
C ILE A 81 -13.54 -2.12 11.17
N ILE A 82 -13.52 -1.79 9.88
CA ILE A 82 -14.53 -0.93 9.25
C ILE A 82 -15.89 -1.62 9.31
N ALA A 83 -15.99 -2.88 8.90
CA ALA A 83 -17.24 -3.65 8.92
C ALA A 83 -17.85 -3.77 10.33
N ARG A 84 -17.01 -3.92 11.36
CA ARG A 84 -17.48 -4.02 12.76
C ARG A 84 -17.83 -2.68 13.37
N SER A 85 -17.12 -1.61 13.01
CA SER A 85 -17.25 -0.30 13.66
C SER A 85 -18.24 0.65 12.98
N HIS A 86 -18.51 0.47 11.70
CA HIS A 86 -19.35 1.40 10.93
C HIS A 86 -20.63 0.73 10.39
N GLY A 87 -20.80 -0.57 10.63
CA GLY A 87 -21.93 -1.33 10.10
C GLY A 87 -21.86 -1.45 8.57
N GLY A 88 -22.42 -2.51 8.01
CA GLY A 88 -22.65 -2.58 6.55
C GLY A 88 -23.55 -1.45 6.08
#